data_AF-F0Y8L8-F1
#
_entry.id   AF-F0Y8L8-F1
#
_cell.length_a   1.000
_cell.length_b   1.000
_cell.length_c   1.000
_cell.angle_alpha   90.00
_cell.angle_beta   90.00
_cell.angle_gamma   90.00
#
_symmetry.space_group_name_H-M   'P 1'
#
loop_
_entity.id
_entity.type
_entity.pdbx_description
1 polymer ?
#
loop_
_entity_poly.entity_id
_entity_poly.type
_entity_poly.pdbx_seq_one_letter_code
_entity_poly.pdbx_strand_id
1 'polypeptide(L)'
;HGDEHRIVYNSAACAVVQNIETGHQRVFRGHTDDVTCIATDASGTLGATGQCASTDVSPYVCVWSVADVAELRKFGGDGSIARMVCAVGFFDDSSHIVAVGGDDRHTLRVYDL
;
A
#
# COMPACT_ATOMS: atom_id res chain seq x y z
N HIS A 1 3.38 -11.16 22.39
CA HIS A 1 4.65 -10.76 21.70
C HIS A 1 4.43 -9.31 21.22
N GLY A 2 5.41 -8.40 21.28
CA GLY A 2 5.19 -6.94 21.06
C GLY A 2 4.75 -6.51 19.65
N ASP A 3 4.50 -7.46 18.75
CA ASP A 3 3.93 -7.26 17.42
C ASP A 3 2.39 -7.42 17.37
N GLU A 4 1.75 -8.00 18.40
CA GLU A 4 0.31 -8.34 18.39
C GLU A 4 -0.64 -7.16 18.66
N HIS A 5 -0.10 -5.96 18.90
CA HIS A 5 -0.87 -4.76 19.26
C HIS A 5 -0.60 -3.60 18.30
N ARG A 6 -0.56 -3.89 16.99
CA ARG A 6 -0.42 -2.88 15.95
C ARG A 6 -1.64 -2.85 15.05
N ILE A 7 -2.05 -1.64 14.69
CA ILE A 7 -3.00 -1.41 13.60
C ILE A 7 -2.28 -0.69 12.47
N VAL A 8 -2.70 -0.98 11.24
CA VAL A 8 -2.19 -0.34 10.04
C VAL A 8 -3.37 0.33 9.34
N TYR A 9 -3.24 1.62 9.04
CA TYR A 9 -4.29 2.40 8.38
C TYR A 9 -3.69 3.51 7.51
N ASN A 10 -4.43 4.00 6.53
CA ASN A 10 -4.03 5.15 5.71
C ASN A 10 -4.59 6.46 6.26
N SER A 11 -3.87 7.56 6.03
CA SER A 11 -4.31 8.92 6.33
C SER A 11 -3.66 9.89 5.35
N ALA A 12 -4.45 10.55 4.50
CA ALA A 12 -3.96 11.34 3.37
C ALA A 12 -2.94 10.54 2.53
N ALA A 13 -1.80 11.13 2.18
CA ALA A 13 -0.73 10.48 1.42
C ALA A 13 0.18 9.52 2.25
N CYS A 14 -0.27 9.05 3.42
CA CYS A 14 0.56 8.27 4.34
C CYS A 14 -0.09 6.94 4.75
N ALA A 15 0.75 5.96 5.09
CA ALA A 15 0.36 4.77 5.84
C ALA A 15 0.91 4.87 7.27
N VAL A 16 0.11 4.52 8.27
CA VAL A 16 0.46 4.62 9.68
C VAL A 16 0.44 3.23 10.31
N VAL A 17 1.54 2.89 10.98
CA VAL A 17 1.63 1.75 11.90
C VAL A 17 1.54 2.29 13.31
N GLN A 18 0.44 2.03 14.00
CA GLN A 18 0.21 2.48 15.36
C GLN A 18 0.29 1.31 16.33
N ASN A 19 1.16 1.42 17.33
CA ASN A 19 1.09 0.56 18.51
C ASN A 19 -0.03 1.08 19.42
N ILE A 20 -1.07 0.27 19.64
CA ILE A 20 -2.27 0.70 20.37
C ILE A 20 -2.05 0.80 21.88
N GLU A 21 -1.06 0.11 22.44
CA GLU A 21 -0.75 0.14 23.88
C GLU A 21 0.05 1.39 24.27
N THR A 22 1.05 1.72 23.46
CA THR A 22 1.98 2.84 23.72
C THR A 22 1.54 4.14 23.04
N GLY A 23 0.64 4.07 22.06
CA GLY A 23 0.26 5.19 21.21
C GLY A 23 1.34 5.61 20.21
N HIS A 24 2.49 4.93 20.16
CA HIS A 24 3.58 5.28 19.26
C HIS A 24 3.20 4.98 17.80
N GLN A 25 3.41 5.96 16.92
CA GLN A 25 3.13 5.86 15.50
C GLN A 25 4.43 5.88 14.68
N ARG A 26 4.47 5.05 13.65
CA ARG A 26 5.45 5.13 12.56
C ARG A 26 4.70 5.35 11.27
N VAL A 27 5.25 6.17 10.39
CA VAL A 27 4.52 6.67 9.23
C VAL A 27 5.35 6.47 7.97
N PHE A 28 4.83 5.64 7.06
CA PHE A 28 5.32 5.45 5.71
C PHE A 28 4.87 6.62 4.82
N ARG A 29 5.80 7.20 4.05
CA ARG A 29 5.59 8.40 3.21
C ARG A 29 6.12 8.22 1.79
N GLY A 30 5.73 7.13 1.13
CA GLY A 30 6.11 6.85 -0.27
C GLY A 30 5.18 7.44 -1.33
N HIS A 31 4.02 7.97 -0.92
CA HIS A 31 3.00 8.50 -1.82
C HIS A 31 3.05 10.02 -1.95
N THR A 32 2.73 10.51 -3.15
CA THR A 32 2.67 11.95 -3.46
C THR A 32 1.25 12.51 -3.51
N ASP A 33 0.25 11.63 -3.41
CA ASP A 33 -1.17 11.96 -3.39
C ASP A 33 -1.91 11.00 -2.44
N ASP A 34 -3.22 11.16 -2.30
CA ASP A 34 -4.04 10.41 -1.36
C ASP A 34 -3.90 8.90 -1.52
N VAL A 35 -3.60 8.22 -0.42
CA VAL A 35 -3.63 6.76 -0.32
C VAL A 35 -5.10 6.32 -0.26
N THR A 36 -5.51 5.51 -1.22
CA THR A 36 -6.90 5.09 -1.44
C THR A 36 -7.17 3.68 -0.94
N CYS A 37 -6.14 2.85 -0.80
CA CYS A 37 -6.26 1.48 -0.31
C CYS A 37 -5.00 1.04 0.42
N ILE A 38 -5.16 0.06 1.32
CA ILE A 38 -4.09 -0.50 2.13
C ILE A 38 -4.37 -1.98 2.42
N ALA A 39 -3.31 -2.79 2.44
CA ALA A 39 -3.35 -4.19 2.87
C ALA A 39 -2.05 -4.57 3.56
N THR A 40 -2.09 -5.61 4.38
CA THR A 40 -0.90 -6.30 4.91
C THR A 40 -0.85 -7.71 4.38
N ASP A 41 0.34 -8.30 4.34
CA ASP A 41 0.47 -9.73 4.07
C ASP A 41 0.03 -10.57 5.28
N ALA A 42 -0.06 -11.89 5.09
CA ALA A 42 -0.53 -12.81 6.15
C ALA A 42 0.39 -12.80 7.39
N SER A 43 1.68 -12.49 7.22
CA SER A 43 2.64 -12.39 8.33
C SER A 43 2.60 -11.03 9.04
N GLY A 44 1.94 -10.01 8.46
CA GLY A 44 1.93 -8.64 8.97
C GLY A 44 3.28 -7.93 8.88
N THR A 45 4.23 -8.46 8.10
CA THR A 45 5.57 -7.88 7.94
C THR A 45 5.65 -6.93 6.76
N LEU A 46 4.80 -7.12 5.75
CA LEU A 46 4.69 -6.28 4.57
C LEU A 46 3.38 -5.50 4.57
N GLY A 47 3.47 -4.23 4.16
CA GLY A 47 2.33 -3.40 3.81
C GLY A 47 2.33 -3.09 2.32
N ALA A 48 1.15 -3.01 1.73
CA ALA A 48 0.93 -2.49 0.38
C ALA A 48 -0.07 -1.34 0.44
N THR A 49 0.24 -0.25 -0.26
CA THR A 49 -0.63 0.93 -0.37
C THR A 49 -0.70 1.42 -1.80
N GLY A 50 -1.88 1.83 -2.22
CA GLY A 50 -2.11 2.42 -3.55
C GLY A 50 -2.62 3.85 -3.44
N GLN A 51 -2.36 4.67 -4.47
CA GLN A 51 -2.78 6.07 -4.48
C GLN A 51 -3.70 6.46 -5.65
N CYS A 52 -4.29 7.65 -5.54
CA CYS A 52 -4.91 8.38 -6.64
C CYS A 52 -3.90 8.83 -7.71
N ALA A 53 -4.42 9.07 -8.91
CA ALA A 53 -3.73 9.86 -9.93
C ALA A 53 -3.71 11.34 -9.51
N SER A 54 -2.62 12.02 -9.83
CA SER A 54 -2.55 13.48 -9.78
C SER A 54 -2.44 14.05 -11.20
N THR A 55 -2.34 15.37 -11.33
CA THR A 55 -2.17 16.04 -12.65
C THR A 55 -1.00 15.46 -13.45
N ASP A 56 0.11 15.14 -12.79
CA ASP A 56 1.37 14.76 -13.44
C ASP A 56 1.84 13.34 -13.08
N VAL A 57 1.14 12.66 -12.18
CA VAL A 57 1.58 11.36 -11.65
C VAL A 57 0.49 10.32 -11.86
N SER A 58 0.83 9.28 -12.64
CA SER A 58 -0.02 8.10 -12.76
C SER A 58 -0.09 7.35 -11.41
N PRO A 59 -1.23 6.72 -11.08
CA PRO A 59 -1.36 5.90 -9.88
C PRO A 59 -0.28 4.81 -9.78
N TYR A 60 0.14 4.54 -8.55
CA TYR A 60 1.09 3.47 -8.27
C TYR A 60 0.80 2.81 -6.92
N VAL A 61 1.39 1.62 -6.75
CA VAL A 61 1.40 0.86 -5.51
C VAL A 61 2.80 0.91 -4.91
N CYS A 62 2.90 1.19 -3.61
CA CYS A 62 4.10 0.98 -2.82
C CYS A 62 3.96 -0.31 -2.01
N VAL A 63 5.02 -1.10 -1.94
CA VAL A 63 5.18 -2.20 -0.98
C VAL A 63 6.30 -1.83 -0.04
N TRP A 64 6.07 -1.97 1.25
CA TRP A 64 6.92 -1.43 2.30
C TRP A 64 6.97 -2.36 3.52
N SER A 65 8.04 -2.26 4.30
CA SER A 65 8.22 -3.04 5.53
C SER A 65 7.47 -2.39 6.69
N VAL A 66 6.61 -3.15 7.37
CA VAL A 66 5.83 -2.69 8.53
C VAL A 66 6.75 -2.41 9.72
N ALA A 67 7.89 -3.10 9.79
CA ALA A 67 8.83 -3.04 10.90
C ALA A 67 9.61 -1.72 10.96
N ASP A 68 9.94 -1.10 9.83
CA ASP A 68 10.78 0.09 9.76
C ASP A 68 10.22 1.19 8.84
N VAL A 69 9.02 0.97 8.28
CA VAL A 69 8.36 1.85 7.30
C VAL A 69 9.26 2.20 6.11
N ALA A 70 10.08 1.26 5.67
CA ALA A 70 10.93 1.40 4.49
C ALA A 70 10.20 0.96 3.20
N GLU A 71 10.30 1.76 2.12
CA GLU A 71 9.84 1.33 0.79
C GLU A 71 10.72 0.19 0.28
N LEU A 72 10.10 -0.90 -0.16
CA LEU A 72 10.78 -2.07 -0.71
C LEU A 72 10.63 -2.14 -2.23
N ARG A 73 9.40 -1.94 -2.72
CA ARG A 73 9.06 -1.99 -4.15
C ARG A 73 8.01 -0.94 -4.49
N LYS A 74 7.97 -0.56 -5.77
CA LYS A 74 6.97 0.33 -6.35
C LYS A 74 6.52 -0.23 -7.70
N PHE A 75 5.22 -0.26 -7.95
CA PHE A 75 4.60 -0.80 -9.16
C PHE A 75 3.61 0.19 -9.76
N GLY A 76 3.47 0.22 -11.08
CA GLY A 76 2.66 1.23 -11.78
C GLY A 76 3.42 2.54 -11.99
N GLY A 77 2.71 3.66 -12.05
CA GLY A 77 3.30 4.98 -12.38
C GLY A 77 3.65 5.17 -13.87
N ASP A 78 3.49 4.12 -14.68
CA ASP A 78 3.76 4.06 -16.13
C ASP A 78 2.47 4.11 -16.97
N GLY A 79 1.34 4.47 -16.35
CA GLY A 79 0.01 4.44 -16.98
C GLY A 79 -0.62 3.05 -17.06
N SER A 80 0.03 2.02 -16.51
CA SER A 80 -0.55 0.66 -16.45
C SER A 80 -1.79 0.57 -15.55
N ILE A 81 -1.92 1.47 -14.59
CA ILE A 81 -3.11 1.68 -13.75
C ILE A 81 -3.60 3.11 -13.99
N ALA A 82 -4.92 3.28 -14.17
CA ALA A 82 -5.54 4.57 -14.44
C ALA A 82 -6.44 5.03 -13.27
N ARG A 83 -6.59 6.36 -13.15
CA ARG A 83 -7.38 7.11 -12.15
C ARG A 83 -6.98 6.95 -10.69
N MET A 84 -6.92 5.73 -10.17
CA MET A 84 -6.47 5.42 -8.81
C MET A 84 -6.21 3.92 -8.68
N VAL A 85 -5.57 3.51 -7.59
CA VAL A 85 -5.61 2.12 -7.13
C VAL A 85 -6.74 1.99 -6.11
N CYS A 86 -7.82 1.28 -6.44
CA CYS A 86 -8.99 1.18 -5.55
C CYS A 86 -8.90 0.01 -4.54
N ALA A 87 -8.12 -1.02 -4.85
CA ALA A 87 -7.87 -2.14 -3.95
C ALA A 87 -6.49 -2.75 -4.19
N VAL A 88 -5.88 -3.26 -3.13
CA VAL A 88 -4.63 -4.04 -3.17
C VAL A 88 -4.76 -5.27 -2.28
N GLY A 89 -4.01 -6.32 -2.60
CA GLY A 89 -3.93 -7.53 -1.78
C GLY A 89 -2.66 -8.32 -2.06
N PHE A 90 -2.23 -9.11 -1.09
CA PHE A 90 -1.12 -10.05 -1.23
C PHE A 90 -1.65 -11.44 -1.58
N PHE A 91 -0.82 -12.24 -2.26
CA PHE A 91 -0.99 -13.69 -2.26
C PHE A 91 -0.56 -14.25 -0.89
N ASP A 92 -1.09 -15.42 -0.52
CA ASP A 92 -0.85 -16.02 0.81
C ASP A 92 0.64 -16.29 1.11
N ASP A 93 1.44 -16.54 0.06
CA ASP A 93 2.88 -16.77 0.15
C ASP A 93 3.73 -15.50 0.00
N SER A 94 3.07 -14.33 -0.08
CA SER A 94 3.69 -13.03 -0.28
C SER A 94 4.61 -12.95 -1.52
N SER A 95 4.40 -13.81 -2.53
CA SER A 95 5.18 -13.81 -3.76
C SER A 95 4.68 -12.82 -4.82
N HIS A 96 3.41 -12.38 -4.69
CA HIS A 96 2.80 -11.43 -5.61
C HIS A 96 1.89 -10.46 -4.86
N ILE A 97 1.64 -9.32 -5.50
CA ILE A 97 0.52 -8.44 -5.17
C ILE A 97 -0.50 -8.37 -6.30
N VAL A 98 -1.74 -8.09 -5.93
CA VAL A 98 -2.80 -7.69 -6.83
C VAL A 98 -3.12 -6.22 -6.61
N ALA A 99 -3.38 -5.50 -7.70
CA ALA A 99 -3.91 -4.14 -7.69
C ALA A 99 -5.12 -4.04 -8.62
N VAL A 100 -6.16 -3.34 -8.18
CA VAL A 100 -7.35 -3.04 -9.00
C VAL A 100 -7.36 -1.55 -9.31
N GLY A 101 -7.34 -1.20 -10.59
CA GLY A 101 -7.44 0.18 -11.06
C GLY A 101 -8.86 0.73 -10.97
N GLY A 102 -8.99 2.04 -10.75
CA GLY A 102 -10.25 2.77 -10.75
C GLY A 102 -10.72 3.21 -12.15
N ASP A 103 -10.27 2.53 -13.22
CA ASP A 103 -10.74 2.78 -14.57
C ASP A 103 -12.15 2.19 -14.81
N ASP A 104 -12.77 2.53 -15.94
CA ASP A 104 -14.15 2.09 -16.23
C ASP A 104 -14.30 0.55 -16.29
N ARG A 105 -13.19 -0.18 -16.42
CA ARG A 105 -13.13 -1.64 -16.56
C ARG A 105 -12.69 -2.32 -15.26
N HIS A 106 -12.34 -1.56 -14.23
CA HIS A 106 -11.74 -2.04 -12.99
C HIS A 106 -10.56 -2.99 -13.26
N THR A 107 -9.61 -2.57 -14.10
CA THR A 107 -8.50 -3.41 -14.55
C THR A 107 -7.72 -4.00 -13.37
N LEU A 108 -7.59 -5.32 -13.33
CA LEU A 108 -6.79 -6.04 -12.34
C LEU A 108 -5.37 -6.27 -12.88
N ARG A 109 -4.36 -6.03 -12.04
CA ARG A 109 -2.95 -6.32 -12.34
C ARG A 109 -2.35 -7.15 -11.23
N VAL A 110 -1.45 -8.05 -11.63
CA VAL A 110 -0.65 -8.88 -10.73
C VAL A 110 0.82 -8.52 -10.94
N TYR A 111 1.57 -8.38 -9.86
CA TYR A 111 2.99 -8.05 -9.88
C TYR A 111 3.78 -8.99 -8.98
N ASP A 112 4.98 -9.38 -9.41
CA ASP A 112 5.90 -10.23 -8.66
C ASP A 112 6.66 -9.41 -7.60
N LEU A 113 6.68 -9.91 -6.36
CA LEU A 113 7.30 -9.27 -5.19
C LEU A 113 8.78 -9.64 -4.99
#